data_AF-A0A1W6CVY7-F1
#
_entry.id   AF-A0A1W6CVY7-F1
#
_cell.length_a   1.000
_cell.length_b   1.000
_cell.length_c   1.000
_cell.angle_alpha   90.00
_cell.angle_beta   90.00
_cell.angle_gamma   90.00
#
_symmetry.space_group_name_H-M   'P 1'
#
loop_
_entity.id
_entity.type
_entity.pdbx_description
1 polymer ?
#
loop_
_entity_poly.entity_id
_entity_poly.type
_entity_poly.pdbx_seq_one_letter_code
_entity_poly.pdbx_strand_id
1 'polypeptide(L)' 'MTEADIPAGAEPQDRPEWAHLPPPARRALAEAEARRKAAAPLELPPELGGREGPEPVRYGDYERKGLAVDF' A
#
# COMPACT_ATOMS: atom_id res chain seq x y z
N MET A 1 0.47 26.22 -7.62
CA MET A 1 0.04 24.84 -7.26
C MET A 1 0.70 23.93 -8.28
N THR A 2 1.91 23.47 -7.97
CA THR A 2 2.75 22.79 -8.96
C THR A 2 2.19 21.41 -9.26
N GLU A 3 1.58 21.30 -10.43
CA GLU A 3 1.62 20.12 -11.28
C GLU A 3 3.00 19.49 -11.08
N ALA A 4 3.07 18.38 -10.35
CA ALA A 4 4.30 17.61 -10.30
C ALA A 4 4.51 17.15 -11.73
N ASP A 5 5.48 17.78 -12.40
CA ASP A 5 5.95 17.49 -13.74
C ASP A 5 6.15 15.97 -13.84
N ILE A 6 5.15 15.30 -14.41
CA ILE A 6 5.37 13.93 -14.86
C ILE A 6 6.34 14.09 -16.02
N PRO A 7 7.55 13.50 -15.95
CA PRO A 7 8.52 13.67 -17.01
C PRO A 7 7.85 13.24 -18.32
N ALA A 8 7.86 14.13 -19.31
CA ALA A 8 7.14 13.98 -20.58
C ALA A 8 7.57 12.76 -21.42
N GLY A 9 8.51 11.94 -20.91
CA GLY A 9 8.98 10.69 -21.50
C GLY A 9 8.86 9.46 -20.60
N ALA A 10 8.09 9.50 -19.50
CA ALA A 10 7.73 8.28 -18.78
C ALA A 10 6.73 7.48 -19.61
N GLU A 11 7.15 6.30 -20.04
CA GLU A 11 6.25 5.35 -20.68
C GLU A 11 5.07 5.02 -19.75
N PRO A 12 3.91 4.59 -20.26
CA PRO A 12 2.71 4.35 -19.44
C PRO A 12 2.96 3.46 -18.20
N GLN A 13 3.90 2.52 -18.30
CA GLN A 13 4.35 1.61 -17.25
C GLN A 13 5.23 2.25 -16.16
N ASP A 14 5.83 3.41 -16.41
CA ASP A 14 6.74 4.10 -15.49
C ASP A 14 6.06 5.23 -14.72
N ARG A 15 4.79 5.51 -15.02
CA ARG A 15 4.01 6.49 -14.26
C ARG A 15 3.75 5.93 -12.87
N PRO A 16 3.90 6.74 -11.81
CA PRO A 16 3.58 6.28 -10.49
C PRO A 16 2.11 5.86 -10.44
N GLU A 17 1.82 4.76 -9.76
CA GLU A 17 0.48 4.17 -9.60
C GLU A 17 -0.59 5.22 -9.24
N TRP A 18 -0.25 6.30 -8.55
CA TRP A 18 -1.21 7.34 -8.18
C TRP A 18 -1.55 8.35 -9.30
N ALA A 19 -0.84 8.35 -10.43
CA ALA A 19 -0.99 9.36 -11.50
C ALA A 19 -2.36 9.29 -12.20
N HIS A 20 -2.92 8.09 -12.35
CA HIS A 20 -4.23 7.90 -12.97
C HIS A 20 -5.40 8.18 -11.99
N LEU A 21 -5.11 8.36 -10.70
CA LEU A 21 -6.14 8.52 -9.68
C LEU A 21 -6.77 9.93 -9.71
N PRO A 22 -8.08 10.05 -9.45
CA PRO A 22 -8.74 11.34 -9.39
C PRO A 22 -8.18 12.19 -8.22
N PRO A 23 -8.26 13.54 -8.30
CA PRO A 23 -7.76 14.43 -7.25
C PRO A 23 -8.14 14.07 -5.80
N PRO A 24 -9.39 13.67 -5.47
CA PRO A 24 -9.73 13.26 -4.10
C PRO A 24 -8.97 12.02 -3.63
N ALA A 25 -8.74 11.03 -4.50
CA ALA A 25 -8.02 9.81 -4.14
C ALA A 25 -6.54 10.10 -3.82
N ARG A 26 -5.90 10.99 -4.59
CA ARG A 26 -4.53 11.42 -4.33
C ARG A 26 -4.38 12.11 -2.96
N ARG A 27 -5.35 12.95 -2.59
CA ARG A 27 -5.37 13.61 -1.27
C ARG A 27 -5.53 12.60 -0.13
N ALA A 28 -6.43 11.63 -0.29
CA ALA A 28 -6.65 10.59 0.72
C ALA A 28 -5.39 9.75 0.95
N LEU A 29 -4.67 9.38 -0.12
CA LEU A 29 -3.41 8.66 -0.01
C LEU A 29 -2.32 9.49 0.69
N ALA A 30 -2.20 10.77 0.32
CA ALA A 30 -1.24 11.67 0.96
C ALA A 30 -1.52 11.86 2.46
N GLU A 31 -2.79 11.98 2.85
CA GLU A 31 -3.19 12.06 4.26
C GLU A 31 -2.91 10.76 5.01
N ALA A 32 -3.23 9.61 4.42
CA ALA A 32 -2.92 8.31 5.02
C ALA A 32 -1.41 8.11 5.22
N GLU A 33 -0.59 8.54 4.25
CA GLU A 33 0.86 8.52 4.36
C GLU A 33 1.37 9.46 5.46
N ALA A 34 0.82 10.68 5.55
CA ALA A 34 1.14 11.61 6.62
C ALA A 34 0.81 11.03 8.01
N ARG A 35 -0.34 10.36 8.15
CA ARG A 35 -0.70 9.65 9.38
C ARG A 35 0.27 8.51 9.71
N ARG A 36 0.68 7.71 8.71
CA ARG A 36 1.68 6.63 8.91
C ARG A 36 3.03 7.18 9.38
N LYS A 37 3.48 8.30 8.81
CA LYS A 37 4.74 8.95 9.21
C LYS A 37 4.68 9.56 10.60
N ALA A 38 3.51 10.04 11.02
CA ALA A 38 3.30 10.63 12.34
C ALA A 38 3.01 9.59 13.44
N ALA A 39 2.62 8.37 13.07
CA ALA A 39 2.37 7.30 14.02
C ALA A 39 3.68 6.79 14.64
N ALA A 40 3.67 6.58 15.96
CA ALA A 40 4.78 5.91 16.62
C ALA A 40 4.88 4.46 16.12
N PRO A 41 6.10 3.91 15.94
CA PRO A 41 6.28 2.50 15.66
C PRO A 41 5.61 1.66 16.74
N LEU A 42 4.80 0.69 16.33
CA LEU A 42 4.27 -0.31 17.25
C LEU A 42 5.34 -1.38 17.45
N GLU A 43 5.84 -1.52 18.68
CA GLU A 43 6.71 -2.62 19.08
C GLU A 43 5.86 -3.88 19.30
N LEU A 44 5.36 -4.45 18.21
CA LEU A 44 4.70 -5.75 18.23
C LEU A 44 5.76 -6.85 18.12
N PRO A 45 5.63 -7.95 18.88
CA PRO A 45 6.51 -9.09 18.71
C PRO A 45 6.40 -9.60 17.26
N PRO A 46 7.51 -10.05 16.64
CA PRO A 46 7.47 -10.59 15.30
C PRO A 46 6.53 -11.79 15.27
N GLU A 47 5.66 -11.86 14.27
CA GLU A 47 4.85 -13.04 14.04
C GLU A 47 5.77 -14.19 13.59
N LEU A 48 5.85 -15.24 14.40
CA LEU A 48 6.69 -16.42 14.13
C LEU A 48 5.83 -17.49 13.45
N GLY A 49 6.29 -17.99 12.29
CA GLY A 49 5.59 -19.04 11.54
C GLY A 49 4.44 -18.55 10.66
N GLY A 50 4.17 -17.25 10.62
CA GLY A 50 3.22 -16.63 9.68
C GLY A 50 3.88 -16.21 8.36
N ARG A 51 3.06 -15.96 7.34
CA ARG A 51 3.49 -15.30 6.08
C ARG A 51 3.93 -13.86 6.39
N GLU A 52 4.84 -13.30 5.59
CA GLU A 52 5.16 -11.87 5.71
C GLU A 52 3.90 -11.02 5.53
N GLY A 53 3.65 -10.09 6.45
CA GLY A 53 2.53 -9.17 6.40
C GLY A 53 1.49 -9.39 7.51
N PRO A 54 0.37 -8.66 7.46
CA PRO A 54 -0.66 -8.71 8.49
C PRO A 54 -1.37 -10.06 8.53
N GLU A 55 -1.66 -10.58 9.73
CA GLU A 55 -2.26 -11.91 9.94
C GLU A 55 -3.46 -12.18 8.99
N PRO A 56 -3.42 -13.25 8.17
CA PRO A 56 -4.48 -13.53 7.20
C PRO A 56 -5.86 -13.73 7.84
N VAL A 57 -5.93 -14.17 9.10
CA VAL A 57 -7.18 -14.27 9.87
C VAL A 57 -7.81 -12.91 10.12
N ARG A 58 -7.00 -11.87 10.35
CA ARG A 58 -7.48 -10.49 10.55
C ARG A 58 -7.92 -9.79 9.28
N TYR A 59 -7.39 -10.19 8.12
CA TYR A 59 -7.57 -9.47 6.85
C TYR A 59 -8.21 -10.29 5.72
N GLY A 60 -8.57 -11.56 5.97
CA GLY A 60 -9.28 -12.42 5.02
C GLY A 60 -8.44 -12.97 3.87
N ASP A 61 -7.11 -12.88 3.94
CA ASP A 61 -6.19 -13.31 2.86
C ASP A 61 -5.83 -14.81 2.97
N TYR A 62 -6.85 -15.65 2.84
CA TYR A 62 -6.70 -17.12 2.89
C TYR A 62 -6.23 -17.72 1.56
N GLU A 63 -5.93 -16.91 0.55
CA GLU A 63 -5.58 -17.40 -0.77
C GLU A 63 -4.07 -17.28 -1.06
N ARG A 64 -3.54 -18.29 -1.76
CA ARG A 64 -2.21 -18.23 -2.36
C ARG A 64 -2.27 -18.86 -3.74
N LYS A 65 -2.06 -18.04 -4.79
CA LYS A 65 -2.14 -18.47 -6.20
C LYS A 65 -3.50 -19.12 -6.55
N GLY A 66 -4.60 -18.59 -6.01
CA GLY A 66 -5.96 -19.07 -6.26
C GLY A 66 -6.32 -20.38 -5.54
N LEU A 67 -5.49 -20.81 -4.59
CA LEU A 67 -5.80 -21.92 -3.69
C LEU A 67 -6.07 -21.36 -2.31
N ALA A 68 -7.19 -21.78 -1.70
CA ALA A 68 -7.41 -21.58 -0.27
C ALA A 68 -6.35 -22.39 0.49
N VAL A 69 -5.55 -21.69 1.31
CA VAL A 69 -4.48 -22.27 2.11
C VAL A 69 -4.77 -21.95 3.57
N ASP A 70 -4.84 -23.01 4.37
CA ASP A 70 -4.93 -22.95 5.82
C ASP A 70 -3.59 -23.42 6.39
N PHE A 71 -3.04 -22.65 7.34
CA PHE A 71 -1.74 -22.78 8.03
C PHE A 71 -0.46 -22.50 7.21
#